data_AF-A0A667YJ15-F1
#
_entry.id   AF-A0A667YJ15-F1
#
_cell.length_a   1.000
_cell.length_b   1.000
_cell.length_c   1.000
_cell.angle_alpha   90.00
_cell.angle_beta   90.00
_cell.angle_gamma   90.00
#
_symmetry.space_group_name_H-M   'P 1'
#
loop_
_entity.id
_entity.type
_entity.pdbx_description
1 polymer ?
#
loop_
_entity_poly.entity_id
_entity_poly.type
_entity_poly.pdbx_seq_one_letter_code
_entity_poly.pdbx_strand_id
1 'polypeptide(L)'
;MRKPNKARLFLHMNSSLGLTHSNYRCICQRTTSVWIPPRAIRKVVVNQPGGRCRQTEIIVTLKRNNRSICISPEAKWLDKFFRESLALQK
;
A
#
# COMPACT_ATOMS: atom_id res chain seq x y z
N MET A 1 8.80 -31.00 0.63
CA MET A 1 8.20 -29.76 1.17
C MET A 1 8.91 -28.55 0.57
N ARG A 2 8.27 -27.79 -0.34
CA ARG A 2 8.88 -26.59 -0.94
C ARG A 2 8.85 -25.44 0.09
N LYS A 3 10.01 -25.08 0.65
CA LYS A 3 10.14 -23.89 1.49
C LYS A 3 9.59 -22.67 0.72
N PRO A 4 8.72 -21.82 1.31
CA PRO A 4 8.26 -20.63 0.63
C PRO A 4 9.45 -19.71 0.38
N ASN A 5 9.74 -19.44 -0.89
CA ASN A 5 10.76 -18.49 -1.30
C ASN A 5 10.33 -17.10 -0.79
N LYS A 6 10.90 -16.65 0.33
CA LYS A 6 10.49 -15.43 1.03
C LYS A 6 10.87 -14.22 0.18
N ALA A 7 9.89 -13.69 -0.53
CA ALA A 7 10.09 -12.47 -1.28
C ALA A 7 10.00 -11.28 -0.31
N ARG A 8 11.06 -10.47 -0.22
CA ARG A 8 11.11 -9.29 0.65
C ARG A 8 10.02 -8.29 0.25
N LEU A 9 9.13 -7.98 1.18
CA LEU A 9 8.11 -6.95 1.04
C LEU A 9 8.52 -5.72 1.86
N PHE A 10 8.54 -4.54 1.24
CA PHE A 10 8.82 -3.29 1.94
C PHE A 10 7.53 -2.57 2.30
N LEU A 11 7.32 -2.30 3.58
CA LEU A 11 6.22 -1.47 4.10
C LEU A 11 6.79 -0.11 4.49
N HIS A 12 6.17 0.97 4.02
CA HIS A 12 6.57 2.33 4.38
C HIS A 12 5.34 3.15 4.77
N MET A 13 5.43 3.87 5.90
CA MET A 13 4.35 4.73 6.39
C MET A 13 4.81 6.18 6.30
N ASN A 14 4.04 7.05 5.63
CA ASN A 14 4.33 8.48 5.54
C ASN A 14 3.29 9.28 6.32
N SER A 15 3.77 10.18 7.17
CA SER A 15 2.97 11.19 7.87
C SER A 15 3.29 12.56 7.28
N SER A 16 2.27 13.25 6.75
CA SER A 16 2.43 14.59 6.15
C SER A 16 2.13 15.67 7.20
N LEU A 17 3.16 16.16 7.90
CA LEU A 17 3.07 17.35 8.75
C LEU A 17 3.29 18.58 7.85
N GLY A 18 2.24 19.35 7.55
CA GLY A 18 2.41 20.54 6.69
C GLY A 18 1.18 21.44 6.64
N LEU A 19 1.30 22.62 7.25
CA LEU A 19 0.43 23.78 7.08
C LEU A 19 0.81 24.51 5.78
N THR A 20 0.42 23.99 4.63
CA THR A 20 0.53 24.77 3.39
C THR A 20 -0.76 24.66 2.61
N HIS A 21 -1.22 25.80 2.11
CA HIS A 21 -2.37 25.98 1.22
C HIS A 21 -2.04 25.37 -0.16
N SER A 22 -1.67 24.09 -0.17
CA SER A 22 -1.43 23.30 -1.37
C SER A 22 -2.73 22.60 -1.69
N ASN A 23 -3.21 22.77 -2.92
CA ASN A 23 -4.38 22.08 -3.44
C ASN A 23 -4.43 20.65 -2.90
N TYR A 24 -5.47 20.30 -2.12
CA TYR A 24 -5.67 18.99 -1.51
C TYR A 24 -5.78 17.93 -2.61
N ARG A 25 -4.64 17.47 -3.12
CA ARG A 25 -4.53 16.52 -4.21
C ARG A 25 -3.84 15.29 -3.65
N CYS A 26 -4.69 14.35 -3.24
CA CYS A 26 -4.28 12.98 -3.00
C CYS A 26 -3.49 12.45 -4.21
N ILE A 27 -2.47 11.63 -3.95
CA ILE A 27 -1.68 10.95 -4.98
C ILE A 27 -2.59 10.00 -5.77
N CYS A 28 -3.50 9.32 -5.07
CA CYS A 28 -4.48 8.41 -5.60
C CYS A 28 -5.73 9.15 -6.05
N GLN A 29 -5.88 9.34 -7.36
CA GLN A 29 -7.12 9.87 -7.96
C GLN A 29 -8.19 8.78 -8.18
N ARG A 30 -7.76 7.53 -8.32
CA ARG A 30 -8.62 6.36 -8.47
C ARG A 30 -8.06 5.21 -7.67
N THR A 31 -8.94 4.44 -7.06
CA THR A 31 -8.60 3.26 -6.27
C THR A 31 -9.22 2.01 -6.87
N THR A 32 -8.68 0.85 -6.53
CA THR A 32 -9.28 -0.45 -6.84
C THR A 32 -9.36 -1.30 -5.58
N SER A 33 -10.37 -2.15 -5.50
CA SER A 33 -10.52 -3.15 -4.43
C SER A 33 -10.13 -4.55 -4.88
N VAL A 34 -9.60 -4.70 -6.10
CA VAL A 34 -9.16 -5.99 -6.66
C VAL A 34 -8.06 -6.58 -5.78
N TRP A 35 -8.21 -7.87 -5.46
CA TRP A 35 -7.22 -8.60 -4.67
C TRP A 35 -5.91 -8.76 -5.43
N ILE A 36 -4.79 -8.47 -4.75
CA ILE A 36 -3.44 -8.63 -5.28
C ILE A 36 -2.68 -9.64 -4.41
N PRO A 37 -2.15 -10.73 -5.00
CA PRO A 37 -1.38 -11.70 -4.23
C PRO A 37 -0.14 -11.05 -3.58
N PRO A 38 0.14 -11.28 -2.28
CA PRO A 38 1.32 -10.72 -1.61
C PRO A 38 2.64 -11.00 -2.32
N ARG A 39 2.75 -12.17 -2.95
CA ARG A 39 3.93 -12.58 -3.72
C ARG A 39 4.19 -11.68 -4.93
N ALA A 40 3.14 -11.10 -5.54
CA ALA A 40 3.25 -10.19 -6.67
C ALA A 40 3.67 -8.76 -6.26
N ILE A 41 3.63 -8.44 -4.96
CA ILE A 41 3.88 -7.09 -4.44
C ILE A 41 5.35 -6.92 -4.07
N ARG A 42 5.94 -5.81 -4.50
CA ARG A 42 7.29 -5.37 -4.18
C ARG A 42 7.32 -4.46 -2.96
N LYS A 43 6.42 -3.48 -2.94
CA LYS A 43 6.37 -2.42 -1.93
C LYS A 43 4.93 -2.05 -1.66
N VAL A 44 4.61 -1.76 -0.41
CA VAL A 44 3.37 -1.09 -0.02
C VAL A 44 3.74 0.20 0.69
N VAL A 45 3.09 1.30 0.30
CA VAL A 45 3.16 2.59 0.96
C VAL A 45 1.78 2.90 1.51
N VAL A 46 1.71 3.24 2.79
CA VAL A 46 0.49 3.70 3.45
C VAL A 46 0.69 5.15 3.84
N ASN A 47 -0.01 6.06 3.19
CA ASN A 47 -0.05 7.47 3.57
C ASN A 47 -1.24 7.67 4.51
N GLN A 48 -0.97 8.17 5.70
CA GLN A 48 -2.04 8.53 6.64
C GLN A 48 -2.72 9.85 6.20
N PRO A 49 -3.98 10.06 6.59
CA PRO A 49 -4.63 11.36 6.46
C PRO A 49 -3.77 12.47 7.06
N GLY A 50 -3.63 13.60 6.35
CA GLY A 50 -2.82 14.72 6.78
C GLY A 50 -3.08 15.99 5.96
N GLY A 51 -2.22 17.00 6.13
CA GLY A 51 -2.41 18.33 5.51
C GLY A 51 -2.54 18.32 3.98
N ARG A 52 -1.99 17.30 3.32
CA ARG A 52 -1.98 17.17 1.84
C ARG A 52 -3.18 16.37 1.29
N CYS A 53 -3.69 15.40 2.03
CA CYS A 53 -4.79 14.53 1.64
C CYS A 53 -5.53 14.05 2.89
N ARG A 54 -6.85 14.20 2.93
CA ARG A 54 -7.68 13.82 4.09
C ARG A 54 -8.03 12.34 4.15
N GLN A 55 -7.64 11.58 3.13
CA GLN A 55 -7.95 10.16 3.01
C GLN A 55 -6.68 9.34 3.16
N THR A 56 -6.83 8.13 3.72
CA THR A 56 -5.74 7.14 3.74
C THR A 56 -5.50 6.66 2.31
N GLU A 57 -4.24 6.67 1.89
CA GLU A 57 -3.84 6.16 0.58
C GLU A 57 -2.99 4.91 0.74
N ILE A 58 -3.37 3.83 0.07
CA ILE A 58 -2.61 2.59 0.06
C ILE A 58 -2.08 2.39 -1.36
N ILE A 59 -0.77 2.49 -1.54
CA ILE A 59 -0.12 2.39 -2.84
C ILE A 59 0.71 1.11 -2.88
N VAL A 60 0.34 0.23 -3.79
CA VAL A 60 0.99 -1.06 -4.00
C VAL A 60 1.83 -1.01 -5.25
N THR A 61 3.12 -1.29 -5.14
CA THR A 61 4.02 -1.43 -6.29
C THR A 61 4.23 -2.91 -6.60
N LEU A 62 3.90 -3.32 -7.82
CA LEU A 62 4.06 -4.71 -8.28
C LEU A 62 5.52 -5.05 -8.63
N LYS A 63 5.92 -6.31 -8.47
CA LYS A 63 7.27 -6.80 -8.83
C LYS A 63 7.51 -6.90 -10.33
N ARG A 64 6.52 -7.38 -11.09
CA ARG A 64 6.70 -7.74 -12.51
C ARG A 64 7.05 -6.55 -13.40
N ASN A 65 6.44 -5.39 -13.15
CA ASN A 65 6.53 -4.22 -14.01
C ASN A 65 6.75 -2.90 -13.25
N ASN A 66 7.00 -2.97 -11.93
CA ASN A 66 7.14 -1.80 -11.06
C ASN A 66 5.95 -0.83 -11.11
N ARG A 67 4.79 -1.28 -11.60
CA ARG A 67 3.59 -0.46 -11.68
C ARG A 67 3.04 -0.24 -10.28
N SER A 68 2.72 1.01 -9.98
CA SER A 68 2.03 1.39 -8.76
C SER A 68 0.52 1.40 -9.00
N ILE A 69 -0.22 0.84 -8.04
CA ILE A 69 -1.68 0.75 -8.06
C ILE A 69 -2.17 1.25 -6.70
N CYS A 70 -3.15 2.15 -6.72
CA CYS A 70 -3.83 2.61 -5.52
C CYS A 70 -4.94 1.63 -5.13
N ILE A 71 -4.91 1.16 -3.89
CA ILE A 71 -5.90 0.26 -3.32
C ILE A 71 -6.87 1.06 -2.45
N SER A 72 -8.16 0.74 -2.54
CA SER A 72 -9.16 1.35 -1.66
C SER A 72 -8.91 0.91 -0.22
N PRO A 73 -8.85 1.82 0.77
CA PRO A 73 -8.72 1.45 2.18
C PRO A 73 -9.90 0.61 2.70
N GLU A 74 -11.02 0.58 1.98
CA GLU A 74 -12.22 -0.21 2.30
C GLU A 74 -12.17 -1.65 1.74
N ALA A 75 -11.08 -2.02 1.06
CA ALA A 75 -10.96 -3.36 0.48
C ALA A 75 -10.89 -4.43 1.59
N LYS A 76 -11.92 -5.28 1.66
CA LYS A 76 -12.12 -6.32 2.69
C LYS A 76 -10.93 -7.28 2.89
N TRP A 77 -10.06 -7.42 1.89
CA TRP A 77 -8.90 -8.31 1.97
C TRP A 77 -7.68 -7.67 2.64
N LEU A 78 -7.66 -6.35 2.85
CA LEU A 78 -6.50 -5.64 3.41
C LEU A 78 -6.09 -6.16 4.78
N ASP A 79 -7.04 -6.43 5.67
CA ASP A 79 -6.74 -6.98 7.00
C ASP A 79 -6.03 -8.33 6.91
N LYS A 80 -6.52 -9.20 6.01
CA LYS A 80 -5.91 -10.51 5.76
C LYS A 80 -4.53 -10.33 5.14
N PHE A 81 -4.40 -9.41 4.19
CA PHE A 81 -3.13 -9.10 3.56
C PHE A 81 -2.08 -8.62 4.57
N PHE A 82 -2.41 -7.68 5.44
CA PHE A 82 -1.45 -7.18 6.43
C PHE A 82 -1.03 -8.29 7.39
N ARG A 83 -1.97 -9.12 7.86
CA ARG A 83 -1.67 -10.32 8.67
C ARG A 83 -0.70 -11.28 7.95
N GLU A 84 -0.96 -11.61 6.70
CA GLU A 84 -0.11 -12.51 5.91
C GLU A 84 1.26 -11.87 5.57
N SER A 85 1.28 -10.57 5.32
CA SER A 85 2.49 -9.83 4.96
C SER A 85 3.49 -9.74 6.13
N LEU A 86 3.00 -9.66 7.38
CA LEU A 86 3.81 -9.76 8.58
C LEU A 86 4.47 -11.14 8.72
N ALA A 87 3.78 -12.20 8.28
CA ALA A 87 4.33 -13.56 8.29
C ALA A 87 5.43 -13.77 7.24
N LEU A 88 5.53 -12.89 6.23
CA LEU A 88 6.59 -12.92 5.20
C LEU A 88 7.83 -12.09 5.59
N GLN A 89 7.77 -11.30 6.66
CA GLN A 89 8.91 -10.52 7.17
C GLN A 89 9.79 -11.31 8.17
N LYS A 90 9.31 -12.46 8.66
CA LYS A 90 10.10 -13.43 9.43
C LYS A 90 10.89 -14.33 8.50
#